data_AF-A0A3D5SKC0-F1
#
_entry.id   AF-A0A3D5SKC0-F1
#
_cell.length_a   1.000
_cell.length_b   1.000
_cell.length_c   1.000
_cell.angle_alpha   90.00
_cell.angle_beta   90.00
_cell.angle_gamma   90.00
#
_symmetry.space_group_name_H-M   'P 1'
#
loop_
_entity.id
_entity.type
_entity.pdbx_description
1 polymer ?
#
loop_
_entity_poly.entity_id
_entity_poly.type
_entity_poly.pdbx_seq_one_letter_code
_entity_poly.pdbx_strand_id
1 'polypeptide(L)'
;MIAIRVKPISNDLYALQLRKTLEAICKNLGADEFLPQSGKRAMLWQRLDQLGEKHIISPLISEAARELKTLSNIGAHYSEVPVSADDIRKLEALIQLIVIYVYEKKDSGSKSA
;
A
#
# COMPACT_ATOMS: atom_id res chain seq x y z
N MET A 1 0.70 -23.04 31.48
CA MET A 1 0.49 -21.74 30.81
C MET A 1 1.65 -21.54 29.84
N ILE A 2 1.41 -21.60 28.52
CA ILE A 2 2.48 -21.46 27.52
C ILE A 2 2.73 -19.97 27.30
N ALA A 3 3.89 -19.47 27.74
CA ALA A 3 4.31 -18.11 27.46
C ALA A 3 5.00 -18.07 26.09
N ILE A 4 4.26 -17.63 25.06
CA ILE A 4 4.82 -17.43 23.72
C ILE A 4 5.68 -16.15 23.77
N ARG A 5 7.00 -16.29 23.71
CA ARG A 5 7.92 -15.15 23.51
C ARG A 5 7.89 -14.75 22.05
N VAL A 6 7.04 -13.79 21.70
CA VAL A 6 7.05 -13.18 20.37
C VAL A 6 8.28 -12.26 20.30
N LYS A 7 9.19 -12.51 19.35
CA LYS A 7 10.30 -11.58 19.10
C LYS A 7 9.71 -10.27 18.57
N PRO A 8 10.18 -9.10 19.03
CA PRO A 8 9.77 -7.83 18.44
C PRO A 8 10.12 -7.86 16.95
N ILE A 9 9.10 -7.65 16.10
CA ILE A 9 9.27 -7.55 14.66
C ILE A 9 10.03 -6.25 14.39
N SER A 10 11.08 -6.27 13.58
CA SER A 10 11.77 -5.04 13.18
C SER A 10 10.84 -4.16 12.35
N ASN A 11 10.92 -2.85 12.54
CA ASN A 11 10.10 -1.90 11.79
C ASN A 11 10.25 -2.09 10.28
N ASP A 12 11.46 -2.43 9.82
CA ASP A 12 11.76 -2.68 8.41
C ASP A 12 10.97 -3.89 7.88
N LEU A 13 10.94 -4.99 8.64
CA LEU A 13 10.21 -6.18 8.25
C LEU A 13 8.71 -5.90 8.21
N TYR A 14 8.20 -5.11 9.16
CA TYR A 14 6.78 -4.78 9.18
C TYR A 14 6.39 -3.87 8.02
N ALA A 15 7.14 -2.80 7.78
CA ALA A 15 6.93 -1.92 6.62
C ALA A 15 7.02 -2.68 5.29
N LEU A 16 7.94 -3.65 5.16
CA LEU A 16 8.02 -4.51 3.99
C LEU A 16 6.75 -5.34 3.78
N GLN A 17 6.14 -5.88 4.85
CA GLN A 17 4.88 -6.60 4.73
C GLN A 17 3.72 -5.68 4.34
N LEU A 18 3.62 -4.49 4.95
CA LEU A 18 2.59 -3.51 4.59
C LEU A 18 2.70 -3.10 3.11
N ARG A 19 3.94 -2.89 2.63
CA ARG A 19 4.19 -2.64 1.20
C ARG A 19 3.74 -3.80 0.31
N LYS A 20 4.08 -5.05 0.65
CA LYS A 20 3.64 -6.22 -0.12
C LYS A 20 2.11 -6.34 -0.15
N THR A 21 1.45 -6.01 0.95
CA THR A 21 -0.01 -5.92 1.02
C THR A 21 -0.54 -4.88 0.02
N LEU A 22 0.02 -3.67 0.00
CA LEU A 22 -0.36 -2.64 -0.98
C LEU A 22 -0.13 -3.09 -2.44
N GLU A 23 0.99 -3.77 -2.72
CA GLU A 23 1.28 -4.31 -4.05
C GLU A 23 0.26 -5.37 -4.48
N ALA A 24 -0.18 -6.23 -3.55
CA ALA A 24 -1.21 -7.23 -3.76
C ALA A 24 -2.58 -6.60 -3.98
N ILE A 25 -2.93 -5.57 -3.21
CA ILE A 25 -4.17 -4.80 -3.41
C ILE A 25 -4.17 -4.15 -4.80
N CYS A 26 -3.07 -3.49 -5.20
CA CYS A 26 -2.97 -2.90 -6.54
C CYS A 26 -3.16 -3.94 -7.64
N LYS A 27 -2.60 -5.14 -7.46
CA LYS A 27 -2.78 -6.25 -8.40
C LYS A 27 -4.23 -6.70 -8.46
N ASN A 28 -4.87 -6.87 -7.32
CA ASN A 28 -6.28 -7.27 -7.24
C ASN A 28 -7.21 -6.24 -7.91
N LEU A 29 -6.85 -4.96 -7.85
CA LEU A 29 -7.58 -3.86 -8.47
C LEU A 29 -7.26 -3.62 -9.95
N GLY A 30 -6.40 -4.45 -10.56
CA GLY A 30 -6.07 -4.34 -11.98
C GLY A 30 -5.13 -3.18 -12.32
N ALA A 31 -4.26 -2.77 -11.40
CA ALA A 31 -3.15 -1.88 -11.70
C ALA A 31 -2.06 -2.63 -12.47
N ASP A 32 -1.57 -2.02 -13.55
CA ASP A 32 -0.56 -2.61 -14.42
C ASP A 32 0.75 -2.80 -13.65
N GLU A 33 1.36 -3.97 -13.83
CA GLU A 33 2.66 -4.25 -13.21
C GLU A 33 3.82 -3.59 -13.99
N PHE A 34 3.58 -3.13 -15.21
CA PHE A 34 4.59 -2.56 -16.12
C PHE A 34 4.14 -1.24 -16.72
N LEU A 35 5.07 -0.30 -16.87
CA LEU A 35 4.82 0.99 -17.50
C LEU A 35 4.72 0.82 -19.03
N PRO A 36 3.64 1.26 -19.68
CA PRO A 36 3.38 0.98 -21.10
C PRO A 36 4.44 1.56 -22.05
N GLN A 37 5.07 2.68 -21.68
CA GLN A 37 6.07 3.36 -22.52
C GLN A 37 7.47 2.75 -22.44
N SER A 38 7.81 2.07 -21.33
CA SER A 38 9.20 1.63 -21.07
C SER A 38 9.34 0.13 -20.84
N GLY A 39 8.24 -0.60 -20.63
CA GLY A 39 8.26 -2.02 -20.25
C GLY A 39 8.87 -2.29 -18.87
N LYS A 40 9.22 -1.24 -18.11
CA LYS A 40 9.79 -1.38 -16.77
C LYS A 40 8.70 -1.69 -15.76
N ARG A 41 9.04 -2.45 -14.72
CA ARG A 41 8.14 -2.72 -13.60
C ARG A 41 7.72 -1.40 -12.94
N ALA A 42 6.42 -1.19 -12.81
CA ALA A 42 5.85 -0.01 -12.18
C ALA A 42 6.14 -0.04 -10.66
N MET A 43 6.59 1.10 -10.13
CA MET A 43 6.73 1.29 -8.69
C MET A 43 5.36 1.33 -8.02
N LEU A 44 5.30 1.00 -6.72
CA LEU A 44 4.03 0.95 -5.97
C LEU A 44 3.23 2.26 -6.09
N TRP A 45 3.89 3.41 -5.92
CA TRP A 45 3.23 4.72 -6.02
C TRP A 45 2.67 4.98 -7.44
N GLN A 46 3.33 4.48 -8.49
CA GLN A 46 2.83 4.61 -9.88
C GLN A 46 1.58 3.76 -10.10
N ARG A 47 1.53 2.59 -9.48
CA ARG A 47 0.36 1.70 -9.54
C ARG A 47 -0.83 2.31 -8.80
N LEU A 48 -0.59 2.95 -7.66
CA LEU A 48 -1.60 3.69 -6.91
C LEU A 48 -2.10 4.91 -7.70
N ASP A 49 -1.19 5.66 -8.34
CA ASP A 49 -1.53 6.74 -9.26
C ASP A 49 -2.44 6.30 -10.39
N GLN A 50 -2.11 5.19 -11.05
CA GLN A 50 -2.94 4.63 -12.10
C GLN A 50 -4.35 4.28 -11.60
N LEU A 51 -4.49 3.74 -10.39
CA LEU A 51 -5.80 3.43 -9.83
C LEU A 51 -6.61 4.69 -9.50
N GLY A 52 -5.94 5.76 -9.05
CA GLY A 52 -6.55 7.07 -8.83
C GLY A 52 -7.05 7.70 -10.13
N GLU A 53 -6.23 7.67 -11.18
CA GLU A 53 -6.60 8.14 -12.53
C GLU A 53 -7.78 7.37 -13.12
N LYS A 54 -7.89 6.07 -12.82
CA LYS A 54 -9.03 5.23 -13.20
C LYS A 54 -10.25 5.38 -12.29
N HIS A 55 -10.21 6.24 -11.27
CA HIS A 55 -11.23 6.41 -10.24
C HIS A 55 -11.58 5.13 -9.45
N ILE A 56 -10.70 4.13 -9.46
CA ILE A 56 -10.86 2.88 -8.70
C ILE A 56 -10.59 3.13 -7.21
N ILE A 57 -9.67 4.06 -6.91
CA ILE A 57 -9.46 4.63 -5.58
C ILE A 57 -9.66 6.14 -5.65
N SER A 58 -9.91 6.79 -4.51
CA SER A 58 -10.01 8.26 -4.45
C SER A 58 -8.68 8.91 -4.88
N PRO A 59 -8.70 10.02 -5.66
CA PRO A 59 -7.50 10.80 -5.95
C PRO A 59 -6.73 11.25 -4.69
N LEU A 60 -7.43 11.47 -3.57
CA LEU A 60 -6.81 11.78 -2.28
C LEU A 60 -5.91 10.64 -1.77
N ILE A 61 -6.32 9.39 -2.00
CA ILE A 61 -5.54 8.20 -1.62
C ILE A 61 -4.28 8.10 -2.49
N SER A 62 -4.41 8.47 -3.77
CA SER A 62 -3.28 8.57 -4.70
C SER A 62 -2.25 9.59 -4.23
N GLU A 63 -2.70 10.76 -3.80
CA GLU A 63 -1.84 11.83 -3.28
C GLU A 63 -1.12 11.38 -2.01
N ALA A 64 -1.84 10.78 -1.05
CA ALA A 64 -1.26 10.20 0.15
C ALA A 64 -0.19 9.13 -0.17
N ALA A 65 -0.40 8.33 -1.21
CA ALA A 65 0.57 7.33 -1.64
C ALA A 65 1.88 7.93 -2.17
N ARG A 66 1.85 9.13 -2.76
CA ARG A 66 3.05 9.83 -3.25
C ARG A 66 3.93 10.30 -2.10
N GLU A 67 3.36 10.64 -0.94
CA GLU A 67 4.12 10.95 0.27
C GLU A 67 4.93 9.74 0.77
N LEU A 68 4.50 8.53 0.42
CA LEU A 68 5.19 7.29 0.76
C LEU A 68 6.23 6.89 -0.27
N LYS A 69 6.57 7.74 -1.25
CA LYS A 69 7.59 7.44 -2.28
C LYS A 69 8.95 7.12 -1.66
N THR A 70 9.32 7.77 -0.57
CA THR A 70 10.51 7.45 0.24
C THR A 70 10.40 6.08 0.91
N LEU A 71 9.22 5.72 1.43
CA LEU A 71 8.93 4.39 1.99
C LEU A 71 8.88 3.30 0.92
N SER A 72 8.59 3.65 -0.33
CA SER A 72 8.64 2.73 -1.47
C SER A 72 10.07 2.36 -1.89
N ASN A 73 11.10 2.87 -1.20
CA ASN A 73 12.47 2.39 -1.31
C ASN A 73 12.87 1.51 -0.10
N ILE A 74 12.14 1.62 1.00
CA ILE A 74 12.33 0.79 2.19
C ILE A 74 12.02 -0.67 1.82
N GLY A 75 13.03 -1.53 1.98
CA GLY A 75 12.98 -2.95 1.67
C GLY A 75 13.41 -3.34 0.24
N ALA A 76 13.59 -2.39 -0.68
CA ALA A 76 14.12 -2.68 -2.03
C ALA A 76 15.66 -2.68 -2.05
N HIS A 77 16.26 -1.89 -1.17
CA HIS A 77 17.69 -1.89 -0.87
C HIS A 77 17.84 -1.69 0.64
N TYR A 78 18.96 -2.13 1.24
CA TYR A 78 19.36 -1.69 2.58
C TYR A 78 19.50 -0.16 2.55
N SER A 79 18.40 0.54 2.83
CA SER A 79 18.40 1.97 3.03
C SER A 79 19.17 2.24 4.31
N GLU A 80 20.15 3.14 4.26
CA GLU A 80 20.84 3.62 5.48
C GLU A 80 19.86 4.37 6.42
N VAL A 81 18.71 4.80 5.90
CA VAL A 81 17.64 5.42 6.68
C VAL A 81 16.78 4.33 7.32
N PRO A 82 16.75 4.23 8.66
CA PRO A 82 15.93 3.25 9.38
C PRO A 82 14.45 3.61 9.29
N VAL A 83 13.58 2.59 9.28
CA VAL A 83 12.13 2.78 9.32
C VAL A 83 11.68 3.24 10.69
N SER A 84 11.07 4.42 10.76
CA SER A 84 10.48 4.92 11.99
C SER A 84 9.10 4.30 12.25
N ALA A 85 8.64 4.37 13.50
CA ALA A 85 7.27 3.98 13.84
C ALA A 85 6.23 4.86 13.14
N ASP A 86 6.59 6.09 12.76
CA ASP A 86 5.70 7.00 12.05
C ASP A 86 5.45 6.56 10.61
N ASP A 87 6.49 6.03 9.96
CA ASP A 87 6.41 5.46 8.61
C ASP A 87 5.47 4.26 8.55
N ILE A 88 5.51 3.41 9.58
CA ILE A 88 4.58 2.30 9.74
C ILE A 88 3.15 2.80 9.83
N ARG A 89 2.88 3.78 10.72
CA ARG A 89 1.53 4.32 10.91
C ARG A 89 0.96 4.91 9.62
N LYS A 90 1.80 5.58 8.83
CA LYS A 90 1.42 6.10 7.51
C LYS A 90 1.03 5.00 6.54
N LEU A 91 1.78 3.90 6.50
CA LEU A 91 1.46 2.73 5.67
C LEU A 91 0.16 2.04 6.11
N GLU A 92 -0.03 1.85 7.42
CA GLU A 92 -1.26 1.29 7.99
C GLU A 92 -2.48 2.16 7.64
N ALA A 93 -2.37 3.47 7.82
CA ALA A 93 -3.44 4.42 7.49
C ALA A 93 -3.79 4.37 6.00
N LEU A 94 -2.79 4.29 5.11
CA LEU A 94 -3.04 4.19 3.67
C LEU A 94 -3.77 2.89 3.32
N ILE A 95 -3.36 1.75 3.88
CA ILE A 95 -4.03 0.47 3.67
C ILE A 95 -5.48 0.56 4.15
N GLN A 96 -5.70 1.10 5.34
CA GLN A 96 -7.05 1.25 5.91
C GLN A 96 -7.93 2.12 5.02
N LEU A 97 -7.43 3.26 4.53
CA LEU A 97 -8.16 4.12 3.59
C LEU A 97 -8.54 3.40 2.30
N ILE A 98 -7.63 2.63 1.72
CA ILE A 98 -7.92 1.83 0.52
C ILE A 98 -8.98 0.77 0.83
N VAL A 99 -8.86 0.06 1.96
CA VAL A 99 -9.81 -0.99 2.34
C VAL A 99 -11.21 -0.42 2.51
N ILE A 100 -11.35 0.68 3.25
CA ILE A 100 -12.63 1.37 3.46
C ILE A 100 -13.22 1.81 2.11
N TYR A 101 -12.42 2.48 1.28
CA TYR A 101 -12.89 3.03 0.01
C TYR A 101 -13.36 1.94 -0.96
N VAL A 102 -12.60 0.84 -1.05
CA VAL A 102 -12.82 -0.20 -2.06
C VAL A 102 -13.82 -1.25 -1.60
N TYR A 103 -13.77 -1.68 -0.34
CA TYR A 103 -14.53 -2.84 0.13
C TYR A 103 -15.74 -2.45 0.97
N GLU A 104 -15.66 -1.45 1.85
CA GLU A 104 -16.81 -1.04 2.65
C GLU A 104 -17.81 -0.21 1.84
N LYS A 105 -17.34 0.65 0.93
CA LYS A 105 -18.24 1.39 0.03
C LYS A 105 -19.01 0.45 -0.90
N LYS A 106 -18.43 -0.70 -1.26
CA LYS A 106 -19.06 -1.69 -2.15
C LYS A 106 -20.27 -2.37 -1.49
N ASP A 107 -20.25 -2.53 -0.16
CA ASP A 107 -21.35 -3.13 0.59
C ASP A 107 -22.56 -2.18 0.77
N SER A 108 -22.34 -0.87 0.72
CA SER A 108 -23.42 0.13 0.80
C SER A 108 -24.32 0.17 -0.45
N GLY A 109 -23.93 -0.49 -1.55
CA GLY A 109 -24.73 -0.64 -2.77
C GLY A 109 -25.52 -1.95 -2.87
N SER A 110 -25.45 -2.83 -1.85
CA SER A 110 -26.10 -4.16 -1.85
C SER A 110 -27.42 -4.21 -1.07
N LYS A 111 -28.04 -3.06 -0.77
CA LYS A 111 -29.45 -3.02 -0.35
C LYS A 111 -30.31 -2.54 -1.51
N SER A 112 -30.78 -3.53 -2.27
CA SER A 112 -32.05 -3.70 -3.00
C SER A 112 -32.80 -2.43 -3.44
N ALA A 113 -33.10 -2.27 -4.72
CA ALA A 113 -34.11 -3.04 -5.49
C ALA A 113 -35.53 -2.86 -4.93
#